data_AF-A0AAP5QSD9-F1
#
_entry.id   AF-A0AAP5QSD9-F1
#
_cell.length_a   1.000
_cell.length_b   1.000
_cell.length_c   1.000
_cell.angle_alpha   90.00
_cell.angle_beta   90.00
_cell.angle_gamma   90.00
#
_symmetry.space_group_name_H-M   'P 1'
#
loop_
_entity.id
_entity.type
_entity.pdbx_description
1 polymer ?
#
loop_
_entity_poly.entity_id
_entity_poly.type
_entity_poly.pdbx_seq_one_letter_code
_entity_poly.pdbx_strand_id
1 'polypeptide(L)'
;CLSNKGHPIYIDDFGTGYSSLAYLGRFRIDAVKIDRSFTQATSKESAMPSILPQILSIAKKFQLSAVVEGIEHAEQASYLQNLDRFIYGQGWHYGKPHNAAFAIALLKNDLPHAACHGSSMSGLQPLR
;
A
#
# COMPACT_ATOMS: atom_id res chain seq x y z
N CYS A 1 -14.30 -18.27 13.74
CA CYS A 1 -14.00 -17.00 13.03
C CYS A 1 -12.72 -17.19 12.22
N LEU A 2 -12.57 -16.53 11.05
CA LEU A 2 -11.39 -16.66 10.17
C LEU A 2 -10.07 -16.31 10.88
N SER A 3 -10.09 -15.30 11.74
CA SER A 3 -8.95 -14.90 12.58
C SER A 3 -8.48 -16.01 13.52
N ASN A 4 -9.39 -16.77 14.15
CA ASN A 4 -9.02 -17.92 15.00
C ASN A 4 -8.39 -19.08 14.21
N LYS A 5 -8.47 -19.06 12.87
CA LYS A 5 -7.81 -20.02 11.98
C LYS A 5 -6.46 -19.51 11.45
N GLY A 6 -5.99 -18.36 11.94
CA GLY A 6 -4.71 -17.77 11.54
C GLY A 6 -4.75 -16.97 10.23
N HIS A 7 -5.95 -16.66 9.70
CA HIS A 7 -6.06 -15.78 8.54
C HIS A 7 -6.05 -14.32 8.97
N PRO A 8 -5.13 -13.49 8.45
CA PRO A 8 -5.12 -12.07 8.75
C PRO A 8 -6.32 -11.39 8.09
N ILE A 9 -6.89 -10.40 8.77
CA ILE A 9 -8.09 -9.68 8.36
C ILE A 9 -7.73 -8.25 7.99
N TYR A 10 -8.01 -7.92 6.72
CA TYR A 10 -7.77 -6.60 6.14
C TYR A 10 -9.12 -5.92 5.91
N ILE A 11 -9.22 -4.64 6.25
CA ILE A 11 -10.33 -3.78 5.82
C ILE A 11 -9.92 -3.10 4.52
N ASP A 12 -10.72 -3.29 3.47
CA ASP A 12 -10.51 -2.65 2.18
C ASP A 12 -11.19 -1.28 2.07
N ASP A 13 -10.76 -0.48 1.09
CA ASP A 13 -11.33 0.82 0.73
C ASP A 13 -11.45 1.83 1.89
N PHE A 14 -10.51 1.78 2.85
CA PHE A 14 -10.54 2.66 4.02
C PHE A 14 -10.38 4.13 3.59
N GLY A 15 -11.43 4.90 3.90
CA GLY A 15 -11.56 6.32 3.63
C GLY A 15 -12.52 6.66 2.48
N THR A 16 -13.15 5.68 1.83
CA THR A 16 -14.29 5.91 0.92
C THR A 16 -15.63 5.73 1.67
N GLY A 17 -16.64 6.55 1.37
CA GLY A 17 -17.98 6.43 1.96
C GLY A 17 -18.01 6.49 3.50
N TYR A 18 -18.79 5.60 4.15
CA TYR A 18 -18.86 5.47 5.62
C TYR A 18 -17.68 4.65 6.17
N SER A 19 -16.46 5.12 5.95
CA SER A 19 -15.26 4.55 6.57
C SER A 19 -15.13 5.00 8.03
N SER A 20 -15.96 4.41 8.89
CA SER A 20 -15.99 4.80 10.29
C SER A 20 -14.81 4.22 11.05
N LEU A 21 -13.92 5.10 11.50
CA LEU A 21 -12.88 4.82 12.50
C LEU A 21 -13.41 4.09 13.74
N ALA A 22 -14.71 4.21 14.05
CA ALA A 22 -15.34 3.53 15.17
C ALA A 22 -15.30 1.98 15.05
N TYR A 23 -15.13 1.43 13.83
CA TYR A 23 -15.04 0.00 13.62
C TYR A 23 -13.64 -0.58 13.87
N LEU A 24 -12.58 0.22 13.75
CA LEU A 24 -11.21 -0.25 13.92
C LEU A 24 -10.95 -0.80 15.33
N GLY A 25 -11.59 -0.22 16.35
CA GLY A 25 -11.46 -0.68 17.74
C GLY A 25 -12.40 -1.83 18.12
N ARG A 26 -13.36 -2.21 17.27
CA ARG A 26 -14.38 -3.23 17.59
C ARG A 26 -14.09 -4.61 17.02
N PHE A 27 -13.33 -4.68 15.93
CA PHE A 27 -13.02 -5.94 15.27
C PHE A 27 -11.58 -6.35 15.53
N ARG A 28 -11.33 -7.67 15.55
CA ARG A 28 -9.97 -8.21 15.46
C ARG A 28 -9.53 -8.09 14.00
N ILE A 29 -8.82 -7.02 13.70
CA ILE A 29 -8.26 -6.71 12.39
C ILE A 29 -6.75 -6.57 12.49
N ASP A 30 -6.07 -6.90 11.41
CA ASP A 30 -4.60 -6.91 11.35
C ASP A 30 -4.07 -5.74 10.50
N ALA A 31 -4.86 -5.31 9.51
CA ALA A 31 -4.43 -4.26 8.59
C ALA A 31 -5.60 -3.47 7.98
N VAL A 32 -5.27 -2.29 7.46
CA VAL A 32 -6.17 -1.45 6.67
C VAL A 32 -5.55 -1.12 5.31
N LYS A 33 -6.36 -1.13 4.25
CA LYS A 33 -5.98 -0.66 2.92
C LYS A 33 -6.53 0.75 2.75
N ILE A 34 -5.65 1.73 2.61
CA ILE A 34 -5.98 3.14 2.44
C ILE A 34 -6.22 3.37 0.95
N ASP A 35 -7.43 3.76 0.59
CA ASP A 35 -7.85 3.94 -0.79
C ASP A 35 -7.00 4.99 -1.53
N ARG A 36 -6.83 4.79 -2.84
CA ARG A 36 -6.03 5.66 -3.73
C ARG A 36 -6.52 7.11 -3.79
N SER A 37 -7.76 7.42 -3.41
CA SER A 37 -8.22 8.81 -3.30
C SER A 37 -7.36 9.63 -2.32
N PHE A 38 -6.72 8.98 -1.34
CA PHE A 38 -5.79 9.60 -0.40
C PHE A 38 -4.35 9.73 -0.91
N THR A 39 -4.02 9.20 -2.09
CA THR A 39 -2.72 9.38 -2.73
C THR A 39 -2.78 10.22 -4.00
N GLN A 40 -3.96 10.34 -4.61
CA GLN A 40 -4.16 11.15 -5.82
C GLN A 40 -4.31 12.66 -5.54
N ALA A 41 -4.65 13.06 -4.31
CA ALA A 41 -4.88 14.46 -3.93
C ALA A 41 -3.58 15.25 -3.62
N THR A 42 -2.48 14.99 -4.34
CA THR A 42 -1.16 15.60 -4.08
C THR A 42 -1.09 17.04 -4.55
N SER A 43 -0.41 17.91 -3.79
CA SER A 43 -0.09 19.29 -4.22
C SER A 43 1.29 19.34 -4.87
N LYS A 44 1.64 20.46 -5.51
CA LYS A 44 2.97 20.65 -6.13
C LYS A 44 4.11 20.58 -5.11
N GLU A 45 3.83 20.84 -3.83
CA GLU A 45 4.83 20.91 -2.77
C GLU A 45 5.00 19.61 -1.97
N SER A 46 4.15 18.60 -2.18
CA SER A 46 4.20 17.35 -1.39
C SER A 46 3.89 16.12 -2.22
N ALA A 47 4.74 15.10 -2.08
CA ALA A 47 4.55 13.78 -2.69
C ALA A 47 3.30 13.06 -2.16
N MET A 48 2.78 13.44 -0.99
CA MET A 48 1.56 12.88 -0.40
C MET A 48 0.59 13.96 0.09
N PRO A 49 -0.73 13.71 0.05
CA PRO A 49 -1.72 14.62 0.62
C PRO A 49 -1.53 14.79 2.12
N SER A 50 -1.82 15.98 2.63
CA SER A 50 -1.58 16.33 4.03
C SER A 50 -2.36 15.49 5.03
N ILE A 51 -3.40 14.75 4.61
CA ILE A 51 -4.28 13.89 5.41
C ILE A 51 -3.75 12.45 5.61
N LEU A 52 -2.88 11.98 4.71
CA LEU A 52 -2.36 10.61 4.77
C LEU A 52 -1.56 10.33 6.06
N PRO A 53 -0.66 11.22 6.53
CA PRO A 53 0.09 10.98 7.76
C PRO A 53 -0.80 10.81 9.01
N GLN A 54 -1.94 11.50 9.07
CA GLN A 54 -2.89 11.41 10.19
C GLN A 54 -3.59 10.06 10.16
N ILE A 55 -4.00 9.57 8.99
CA ILE A 55 -4.62 8.24 8.84
C ILE A 55 -3.62 7.15 9.27
N LEU A 56 -2.38 7.24 8.79
CA LEU A 56 -1.31 6.29 9.17
C LEU A 56 -1.02 6.33 10.68
N SER A 57 -1.04 7.51 11.29
CA SER A 57 -0.91 7.67 12.75
C SER A 57 -2.05 6.98 13.51
N ILE A 58 -3.28 7.02 12.98
CA ILE A 58 -4.42 6.32 13.59
C ILE A 58 -4.24 4.80 13.47
N ALA A 59 -3.90 4.28 12.28
CA ALA A 59 -3.62 2.85 12.08
C ALA A 59 -2.54 2.35 13.08
N LYS A 60 -1.47 3.13 13.25
CA LYS A 60 -0.41 2.83 14.21
C LYS A 60 -0.90 2.78 15.66
N LYS A 61 -1.80 3.69 16.08
CA LYS A 61 -2.38 3.68 17.43
C LYS A 61 -3.20 2.41 17.70
N PHE A 62 -3.85 1.87 16.67
CA PHE A 62 -4.55 0.58 16.75
C PHE A 62 -3.64 -0.63 16.52
N GLN A 63 -2.33 -0.42 16.35
CA GLN A 63 -1.34 -1.47 16.06
C GLN A 63 -1.66 -2.24 14.77
N LEU A 64 -2.21 -1.54 13.78
CA LEU A 64 -2.57 -2.10 12.47
C LEU A 64 -1.45 -1.84 11.47
N SER A 65 -1.20 -2.82 10.60
CA SER A 65 -0.48 -2.55 9.36
C SER A 65 -1.33 -1.69 8.41
N ALA A 66 -0.66 -0.93 7.54
CA ALA A 66 -1.33 -0.12 6.54
C ALA A 66 -0.79 -0.43 5.14
N VAL A 67 -1.68 -0.61 4.18
CA VAL A 67 -1.34 -0.68 2.75
C VAL A 67 -1.87 0.59 2.10
N VAL A 68 -0.99 1.45 1.60
CA VAL A 68 -1.37 2.67 0.89
C VAL A 68 -1.51 2.35 -0.59
N GLU A 69 -2.70 2.52 -1.14
CA GLU A 69 -2.97 2.26 -2.55
C GLU A 69 -2.74 3.48 -3.45
N GLY A 70 -2.55 3.24 -4.74
CA GLY A 70 -2.38 4.30 -5.73
C GLY A 70 -0.97 4.89 -5.79
N ILE A 71 0.06 4.12 -5.44
CA ILE A 71 1.46 4.56 -5.60
C ILE A 71 1.85 4.49 -7.06
N GLU A 72 2.04 5.64 -7.70
CA GLU A 72 2.34 5.78 -9.12
C GLU A 72 3.73 6.38 -9.38
N HIS A 73 4.27 7.13 -8.42
CA HIS A 73 5.53 7.86 -8.57
C HIS A 73 6.61 7.40 -7.57
N ALA A 74 7.88 7.61 -7.92
CA ALA A 74 9.02 7.20 -7.09
C ALA A 74 9.11 8.00 -5.78
N GLU A 75 8.71 9.25 -5.81
CA GLU A 75 8.64 10.15 -4.65
C GLU A 75 7.61 9.64 -3.64
N GLN A 76 6.49 9.10 -4.11
CA GLN A 76 5.47 8.49 -3.28
C GLN A 76 5.97 7.22 -2.60
N ALA A 77 6.63 6.34 -3.35
CA ALA A 77 7.26 5.13 -2.81
C ALA A 77 8.35 5.47 -1.79
N SER A 78 9.22 6.43 -2.13
CA SER A 78 10.31 6.88 -1.24
C SER A 78 9.75 7.51 0.04
N TYR A 79 8.66 8.28 -0.06
CA TYR A 79 7.99 8.82 1.11
C TYR A 79 7.56 7.71 2.06
N LEU A 80 6.88 6.66 1.56
CA LEU A 80 6.40 5.54 2.39
C LEU A 80 7.53 4.70 2.97
N GLN A 81 8.61 4.46 2.22
CA GLN A 81 9.77 3.69 2.69
C GLN A 81 10.47 4.32 3.91
N ASN A 82 10.36 5.64 4.05
CA ASN A 82 10.93 6.37 5.19
C ASN A 82 10.01 6.39 6.43
N LEU A 83 8.84 5.75 6.35
CA LEU A 83 7.90 5.66 7.47
C LEU A 83 8.14 4.39 8.30
N ASP A 84 7.09 3.97 9.02
CA ASP A 84 7.10 2.78 9.86
C ASP A 84 7.15 1.49 9.03
N ARG A 85 7.85 0.46 9.53
CA ARG A 85 8.04 -0.84 8.86
C ARG A 85 6.74 -1.61 8.60
N PHE A 86 5.63 -1.22 9.24
CA PHE A 86 4.31 -1.82 9.05
C PHE A 86 3.45 -1.07 8.02
N ILE A 87 4.05 -0.14 7.27
CA ILE A 87 3.44 0.61 6.19
C ILE A 87 3.96 0.09 4.86
N TYR A 88 3.04 -0.28 3.97
CA TYR A 88 3.31 -0.85 2.67
C TYR A 88 2.69 0.03 1.58
N GLY A 89 3.25 -0.02 0.37
CA GLY A 89 2.72 0.67 -0.80
C GLY A 89 2.23 -0.33 -1.86
N GLN A 90 1.10 -0.02 -2.50
CA GLN A 90 0.58 -0.74 -3.65
C GLN A 90 0.22 0.25 -4.76
N GLY A 91 0.63 -0.02 -5.99
CA GLY A 91 0.22 0.81 -7.12
C GLY A 91 1.07 0.54 -8.36
N TRP A 92 0.80 1.28 -9.43
CA TRP A 92 1.45 1.07 -10.72
C TRP A 92 2.93 1.39 -10.72
N HIS A 93 3.42 2.23 -9.81
CA HIS A 93 4.86 2.35 -9.56
C HIS A 93 5.47 0.96 -9.35
N TYR A 94 4.73 0.09 -8.63
CA TYR A 94 5.16 -1.27 -8.33
C TYR A 94 4.90 -2.30 -9.46
N GLY A 95 4.11 -1.92 -10.45
CA GLY A 95 3.65 -2.81 -11.51
C GLY A 95 2.13 -2.84 -11.60
N LYS A 96 1.63 -3.10 -12.81
CA LYS A 96 0.20 -3.15 -13.09
C LYS A 96 -0.37 -4.53 -12.75
N PRO A 97 -1.69 -4.65 -12.51
CA PRO A 97 -2.34 -5.95 -12.45
C PRO A 97 -2.02 -6.78 -13.70
N HIS A 98 -1.60 -8.03 -13.49
CA HIS A 98 -1.19 -8.94 -14.54
C HIS A 98 -1.87 -10.31 -14.36
N ASN A 99 -1.75 -11.16 -15.38
CA ASN A 99 -2.26 -12.52 -15.31
C ASN A 99 -1.45 -13.38 -14.31
N ALA A 100 -2.03 -14.51 -13.91
CA ALA A 100 -1.43 -15.43 -12.94
C ALA A 100 -0.07 -15.96 -13.39
N ALA A 101 0.13 -16.24 -14.68
CA ALA A 101 1.40 -16.76 -15.19
C ALA A 101 2.55 -15.75 -14.99
N PHE A 102 2.29 -14.48 -15.28
CA PHE A 102 3.24 -13.40 -15.03
C PHE A 102 3.53 -13.23 -13.54
N ALA A 103 2.49 -13.21 -12.70
CA ALA A 103 2.67 -13.10 -11.24
C ALA A 103 3.48 -14.26 -10.67
N ILE A 104 3.23 -15.49 -11.13
CA ILE A 104 4.00 -16.68 -10.74
C ILE A 104 5.46 -16.55 -11.19
N ALA A 105 5.73 -16.05 -12.38
CA ALA A 105 7.10 -15.82 -12.85
C ALA A 105 7.83 -14.77 -12.01
N LEU A 106 7.16 -13.65 -11.72
CA LEU A 106 7.68 -12.58 -10.85
C LEU A 106 8.04 -13.09 -9.46
N LEU A 107 7.18 -13.91 -8.85
CA LEU A 107 7.40 -14.49 -7.52
C LEU A 107 8.49 -15.57 -7.51
N LYS A 108 8.68 -16.28 -8.64
CA LYS A 108 9.54 -17.47 -8.68
C LYS A 108 11.02 -17.19 -8.85
N ASN A 109 11.46 -16.12 -9.55
CA ASN A 109 12.86 -15.69 -9.63
C ASN A 109 13.07 -14.42 -10.51
N ASP A 110 13.40 -13.30 -9.87
CA ASP A 110 14.28 -12.21 -10.35
C ASP A 110 13.95 -11.46 -11.66
N LEU A 111 12.68 -11.29 -12.03
CA LEU A 111 12.37 -10.23 -13.00
C LEU A 111 12.59 -8.87 -12.33
N PRO A 112 13.49 -8.00 -12.85
CA PRO A 112 13.60 -6.65 -12.32
C PRO A 112 12.22 -6.00 -12.46
N HIS A 113 11.81 -5.32 -11.40
CA HIS A 113 10.60 -4.49 -11.30
C HIS A 113 10.26 -3.68 -12.58
N ALA A 114 11.28 -3.31 -13.34
CA ALA A 114 11.22 -2.61 -14.62
C ALA A 114 10.48 -3.40 -15.72
N ALA A 115 10.39 -4.73 -15.65
CA ALA A 115 9.67 -5.55 -16.62
C ALA A 115 8.13 -5.34 -16.58
N CYS A 116 7.62 -4.72 -15.51
CA CYS A 116 6.21 -4.35 -15.37
C CYS A 116 5.82 -3.07 -16.12
N HIS A 117 6.82 -2.30 -16.58
CA HIS A 117 6.66 -1.10 -17.40
C HIS A 117 7.24 -1.43 -18.78
N GLY A 118 6.49 -1.27 -19.86
CA GLY A 118 6.98 -1.58 -21.22
C GLY A 118 8.13 -0.69 -21.75
N SER A 119 9.08 -0.27 -20.91
CA SER A 119 10.16 0.67 -21.22
C SER A 119 11.45 0.39 -20.41
N SER A 120 12.58 0.28 -21.14
CA SER A 120 14.02 0.40 -20.78
C SER A 120 14.47 0.21 -19.31
N MET A 121 15.37 -0.77 -19.12
CA MET A 121 16.04 -1.11 -17.86
C MET A 121 17.14 -0.11 -17.44
N SER A 122 16.84 0.86 -16.58
CA SER A 122 17.90 1.58 -15.84
C SER A 122 17.44 2.03 -14.45
N GLY A 123 18.01 1.40 -13.41
CA GLY A 123 17.97 1.86 -12.02
C GLY A 123 16.95 1.15 -11.13
N LEU A 124 17.37 0.08 -10.42
CA LEU A 124 16.53 -0.57 -9.41
C LEU A 124 17.33 -0.89 -8.15
N GLN A 125 16.73 -0.58 -7.00
CA GLN A 125 17.12 -1.06 -5.69
C GLN A 125 16.21 -2.23 -5.29
N PRO A 126 16.73 -3.21 -4.53
CA PRO A 126 15.96 -4.39 -4.12
C PRO A 126 14.85 -4.04 -3.11
N LEU A 127 13.74 -4.77 -3.21
CA LEU A 127 12.67 -4.78 -2.22
C LEU A 127 13.19 -5.42 -0.93
N ARG A 128 13.07 -4.72 0.21
CA ARG A 128 13.16 -5.34 1.54
C ARG A 128 11.80 -5.86 1.97
#